data_AF-A0A659S073-F1
#
_entry.id   AF-A0A659S073-F1
#
_cell.length_a   1.000
_cell.length_b   1.000
_cell.length_c   1.000
_cell.angle_alpha   90.00
_cell.angle_beta   90.00
_cell.angle_gamma   90.00
#
_symmetry.space_group_name_H-M   'P 1'
#
loop_
_entity.id
_entity.type
_entity.pdbx_description
1 polymer ?
#
loop_
_entity_poly.entity_id
_entity_poly.type
_entity_poly.pdbx_seq_one_letter_code
_entity_poly.pdbx_strand_id
1 'polypeptide(L)'
;LRLYTSSWRYLYGVKPGATRVDLDGNPCGELEEQHVEHARKQLEEAKARVQAQRAEQQAKKREAAAAAGEKEDAPRRERKPRPVARRKEGAERKPRADKPTTKAPRAPREEKHTPVSDISVLTVGQSLKVKAGNNAMDATVLEITKDGVRVQLNSGMSLIVRAEHLVF
;
A
#
# COMPACT_ATOMS: atom_id res chain seq x y z
N LEU A 1 -12.59 -10.87 5.25
CA LEU A 1 -12.43 -12.33 5.10
C LEU A 1 -11.57 -12.75 3.89
N ARG A 2 -11.84 -12.23 2.68
CA ARG A 2 -11.13 -12.60 1.44
C ARG A 2 -9.60 -12.56 1.53
N LEU A 3 -9.05 -11.52 2.18
CA LEU A 3 -7.59 -11.36 2.39
C LEU A 3 -6.92 -12.59 3.04
N TYR A 4 -7.62 -13.24 3.97
CA TYR A 4 -7.08 -14.37 4.72
C TYR A 4 -7.31 -15.69 3.99
N THR A 5 -8.48 -15.88 3.37
CA THR A 5 -8.81 -17.13 2.67
C THR A 5 -8.09 -17.26 1.32
N SER A 6 -7.70 -16.15 0.70
CA SER A 6 -6.87 -16.15 -0.51
C SER A 6 -5.37 -16.12 -0.22
N SER A 7 -4.96 -16.13 1.05
CA SER A 7 -3.54 -16.16 1.43
C SER A 7 -2.95 -17.52 1.03
N TRP A 8 -1.74 -17.52 0.46
CA TRP A 8 -1.02 -18.76 0.16
C TRP A 8 -0.92 -19.66 1.39
N ARG A 9 -0.69 -19.07 2.57
CA ARG A 9 -0.59 -19.84 3.82
C ARG A 9 -1.87 -20.58 4.16
N TYR A 10 -3.02 -19.98 3.86
CA TYR A 10 -4.31 -20.61 4.05
C TYR A 10 -4.54 -21.70 3.01
N LEU A 11 -4.33 -21.40 1.71
CA LEU A 11 -4.50 -22.35 0.61
C LEU A 11 -3.61 -23.60 0.75
N TYR A 12 -2.40 -23.46 1.31
CA TYR A 12 -1.52 -24.59 1.64
C TYR A 12 -2.01 -25.45 2.80
N GLY A 13 -2.78 -24.88 3.73
CA GLY A 13 -3.32 -25.58 4.89
C GLY A 13 -4.57 -26.42 4.59
N VAL A 14 -5.16 -26.25 3.41
CA VAL A 14 -6.38 -26.94 2.97
C VAL A 14 -6.05 -28.41 2.66
N LYS A 15 -6.59 -29.34 3.46
CA LYS A 15 -6.34 -30.78 3.34
C LYS A 15 -7.65 -31.56 3.21
N PRO A 16 -7.68 -32.65 2.44
CA PRO A 16 -8.86 -33.50 2.33
C PRO A 16 -9.16 -34.16 3.68
N GLY A 17 -10.45 -34.30 4.01
CA GLY A 17 -10.91 -34.97 5.25
C GLY A 17 -10.66 -34.18 6.54
N ALA A 18 -10.25 -32.91 6.45
CA ALA A 18 -10.17 -32.05 7.62
C ALA A 18 -11.57 -31.59 8.06
N THR A 19 -11.94 -31.83 9.32
CA THR A 19 -13.19 -31.32 9.89
C THR A 19 -13.09 -29.81 10.08
N ARG A 20 -14.03 -29.05 9.51
CA ARG A 20 -14.13 -27.60 9.73
C ARG A 20 -14.82 -27.36 11.06
N VAL A 21 -14.53 -26.22 11.68
CA VAL A 21 -15.17 -25.80 12.94
C VAL A 21 -15.92 -24.50 12.68
N ASP A 22 -17.15 -24.40 13.18
CA ASP A 22 -17.94 -23.16 13.13
C ASP A 22 -17.46 -22.14 14.17
N LEU A 23 -18.22 -21.05 14.34
CA LEU A 23 -17.89 -19.99 15.29
C LEU A 23 -18.15 -20.41 16.76
N ASP A 24 -19.02 -21.40 16.96
CA ASP A 24 -19.42 -21.90 18.28
C ASP A 24 -18.55 -23.10 18.73
N GLY A 25 -17.66 -23.58 17.87
CA GLY A 25 -16.74 -24.69 18.15
C GLY A 25 -17.25 -26.06 17.70
N ASN A 26 -18.39 -26.13 17.02
CA ASN A 26 -18.97 -27.39 16.54
C ASN A 26 -18.39 -27.80 15.18
N PRO A 27 -18.33 -29.11 14.88
CA PRO A 27 -17.89 -29.60 13.58
C PRO A 27 -18.86 -29.17 12.47
N CYS A 28 -18.35 -28.43 11.49
CA CYS A 28 -19.07 -27.86 10.35
C CYS A 28 -18.70 -28.58 9.04
N GLY A 29 -18.87 -29.90 9.03
CA GLY A 29 -18.62 -30.76 7.86
C GLY A 29 -17.14 -30.95 7.53
N GLU A 30 -16.89 -31.95 6.68
CA GLU A 30 -15.54 -32.31 6.23
C GLU A 30 -15.14 -31.54 4.98
N LEU A 31 -13.85 -31.29 4.85
CA LEU A 31 -13.31 -30.68 3.65
C LEU A 31 -13.25 -31.70 2.51
N GLU A 32 -14.29 -31.67 1.67
CA GLU A 32 -14.40 -32.50 0.47
C GLU A 32 -13.24 -32.24 -0.52
N GLU A 33 -12.98 -33.22 -1.37
CA GLU A 33 -11.88 -33.20 -2.35
C GLU A 33 -11.98 -32.00 -3.32
N GLN A 34 -13.21 -31.62 -3.70
CA GLN A 34 -13.49 -30.45 -4.54
C GLN A 34 -12.96 -29.14 -3.91
N HIS A 35 -13.00 -29.00 -2.58
CA HIS A 35 -12.48 -27.83 -1.89
C HIS A 35 -10.95 -27.74 -1.95
N VAL A 36 -10.29 -28.90 -1.91
CA VAL A 36 -8.82 -29.00 -2.01
C VAL A 36 -8.37 -28.70 -3.43
N GLU A 37 -9.06 -29.23 -4.44
CA GLU A 37 -8.79 -28.95 -5.85
C GLU A 37 -8.94 -27.46 -6.17
N HIS A 38 -10.03 -26.85 -5.69
CA HIS A 38 -10.24 -25.42 -5.85
C HIS A 38 -9.16 -24.58 -5.14
N ALA A 39 -8.72 -24.99 -3.96
CA ALA A 39 -7.63 -24.31 -3.24
C ALA A 39 -6.29 -24.43 -3.97
N ARG A 40 -5.97 -25.61 -4.53
CA ARG A 40 -4.76 -25.82 -5.34
C ARG A 40 -4.77 -24.95 -6.60
N LYS A 41 -5.89 -24.93 -7.33
CA LYS A 41 -6.07 -24.08 -8.52
C LYS A 41 -5.89 -22.60 -8.20
N GLN A 42 -6.50 -22.12 -7.10
CA GLN A 42 -6.32 -20.73 -6.65
C GLN A 42 -4.86 -20.42 -6.29
N LEU A 43 -4.12 -21.38 -5.76
CA LEU A 43 -2.71 -21.21 -5.38
C LEU A 43 -1.84 -21.04 -6.64
N GLU A 44 -2.09 -21.85 -7.66
CA GLU A 44 -1.43 -21.74 -8.97
C GLU A 44 -1.74 -20.42 -9.66
N GLU A 45 -3.01 -20.04 -9.73
CA GLU A 45 -3.44 -18.76 -10.32
C GLU A 45 -2.84 -17.57 -9.58
N ALA A 46 -2.86 -17.59 -8.24
CA ALA A 46 -2.28 -16.53 -7.42
C ALA A 46 -0.76 -16.44 -7.62
N LYS A 47 -0.06 -17.57 -7.75
CA LYS A 47 1.38 -17.58 -8.06
C LYS A 47 1.68 -17.01 -9.43
N ALA A 48 0.95 -17.43 -10.46
CA ALA A 48 1.11 -16.94 -11.82
C ALA A 48 0.89 -15.41 -11.89
N ARG A 49 -0.19 -14.93 -11.26
CA ARG A 49 -0.50 -13.49 -11.20
C ARG A 49 0.59 -12.68 -10.50
N VAL A 50 1.10 -13.16 -9.36
CA VAL A 50 2.17 -12.47 -8.63
C VAL A 50 3.50 -12.52 -9.41
N GLN A 51 3.79 -13.62 -10.11
CA GLN A 51 4.98 -13.72 -10.95
C GLN A 51 4.93 -12.71 -12.10
N ALA A 52 3.80 -12.58 -12.79
CA ALA A 52 3.60 -11.59 -13.85
C ALA A 52 3.75 -10.15 -13.31
N GLN A 53 3.07 -9.82 -12.21
CA GLN A 53 3.18 -8.49 -11.59
C GLN A 53 4.60 -8.19 -11.13
N ARG A 54 5.33 -9.17 -10.59
CA ARG A 54 6.71 -8.98 -10.15
C ARG A 54 7.64 -8.75 -11.35
N ALA A 55 7.43 -9.45 -12.46
CA ALA A 55 8.19 -9.23 -13.68
C ALA A 55 7.96 -7.81 -14.25
N GLU A 56 6.71 -7.36 -14.30
CA GLU A 56 6.37 -6.00 -14.74
C GLU A 56 6.95 -4.93 -13.82
N GLN A 57 6.85 -5.11 -12.50
CA GLN A 57 7.45 -4.18 -11.53
C GLN A 57 8.98 -4.16 -11.64
N GLN A 58 9.61 -5.31 -11.91
CA GLN A 58 11.05 -5.37 -12.11
C GLN A 58 11.45 -4.69 -13.41
N ALA A 59 10.69 -4.85 -14.49
CA ALA A 59 10.91 -4.14 -15.76
C ALA A 59 10.76 -2.63 -15.58
N LYS A 60 9.65 -2.17 -14.96
CA LYS A 60 9.44 -0.75 -14.63
C LYS A 60 10.55 -0.19 -13.73
N LYS A 61 11.03 -0.97 -12.76
CA LYS A 61 12.15 -0.56 -11.89
C LYS A 61 13.47 -0.47 -12.65
N ARG A 62 13.73 -1.38 -13.60
CA ARG A 62 14.92 -1.34 -14.45
C ARG A 62 14.89 -0.16 -15.42
N GLU A 63 13.73 0.12 -16.00
CA GLU A 63 13.52 1.27 -16.88
C GLU A 63 13.66 2.59 -16.12
N ALA A 64 13.07 2.69 -14.92
CA ALA A 64 13.23 3.85 -14.05
C ALA A 64 14.68 4.05 -13.58
N ALA A 65 15.42 2.97 -13.32
CA ALA A 65 16.84 3.03 -12.97
C ALA A 65 17.73 3.46 -14.16
N ALA A 66 17.42 2.97 -15.37
CA ALA A 66 18.08 3.38 -16.60
C ALA A 66 17.81 4.85 -16.95
N ALA A 67 16.56 5.31 -16.79
CA ALA A 67 16.18 6.71 -16.98
C ALA A 67 16.77 7.66 -15.92
N ALA A 68 16.99 7.17 -14.70
CA ALA A 68 17.66 7.93 -13.64
C ALA A 68 19.20 8.00 -13.81
N GLY A 69 19.77 7.36 -14.83
CA GLY A 69 21.20 7.46 -15.14
C GLY A 69 22.12 6.87 -14.08
N GLU A 70 21.64 5.95 -13.23
CA GLU A 70 22.53 5.14 -12.39
C GLU A 70 23.32 4.21 -13.31
N LYS A 71 24.55 4.63 -13.65
CA LYS A 71 25.52 3.82 -14.37
C LYS A 71 25.63 2.45 -13.69
N GLU A 72 25.37 1.43 -14.50
CA GLU A 72 25.61 0.03 -14.24
C GLU A 72 27.11 -0.23 -14.16
N ASP A 73 27.79 0.24 -13.11
CA ASP A 73 29.19 -0.15 -12.84
C ASP A 73 29.48 -0.10 -11.33
N ALA A 74 28.94 -1.08 -10.63
CA ALA A 74 29.59 -1.62 -9.44
C ALA A 74 29.35 -3.13 -9.45
N PRO A 75 30.39 -3.97 -9.54
CA PRO A 75 30.21 -5.41 -9.51
C PRO A 75 29.45 -5.76 -8.22
N ARG A 76 28.36 -6.52 -8.39
CA ARG A 76 27.54 -7.07 -7.32
C ARG A 76 28.46 -7.68 -6.27
N ARG A 77 28.76 -6.89 -5.23
CA ARG A 77 29.67 -7.26 -4.15
C ARG A 77 29.19 -8.59 -3.62
N GLU A 78 29.97 -9.64 -3.83
CA GLU A 78 29.68 -10.97 -3.32
C GLU A 78 29.34 -10.82 -1.84
N ARG A 79 28.09 -11.14 -1.49
CA ARG A 79 27.65 -11.11 -0.10
C ARG A 79 28.45 -12.21 0.59
N LYS A 80 29.58 -11.84 1.22
CA LYS A 80 30.24 -12.68 2.21
C LYS A 80 29.16 -13.20 3.16
N PRO A 81 29.15 -14.50 3.47
CA PRO A 81 28.14 -15.08 4.35
C PRO A 81 28.16 -14.30 5.67
N ARG A 82 27.00 -13.77 6.06
CA ARG A 82 26.83 -13.07 7.34
C ARG A 82 27.26 -14.04 8.45
N PRO A 83 28.18 -13.65 9.35
CA PRO A 83 28.52 -14.50 10.47
C PRO A 83 27.27 -14.70 11.33
N VAL A 84 27.00 -15.96 11.67
CA VAL A 84 25.87 -16.35 12.51
C VAL A 84 26.14 -15.80 13.91
N ALA A 85 25.38 -14.79 14.33
CA ALA A 85 25.51 -14.21 15.66
C ALA A 85 25.09 -15.26 16.70
N ARG A 86 26.09 -15.91 17.31
CA ARG A 86 25.90 -16.77 18.48
C ARG A 86 25.48 -15.87 19.64
N ARG A 87 24.20 -15.90 19.98
CA ARG A 87 23.61 -15.21 21.13
C ARG A 87 24.32 -15.68 22.40
N LYS A 88 25.14 -14.82 22.99
CA LYS A 88 25.66 -14.99 24.35
C LYS A 88 24.79 -14.15 25.27
N GLU A 89 24.03 -14.83 26.12
CA GLU A 89 23.33 -14.22 27.25
C GLU A 89 24.33 -13.56 28.21
N GLY A 90 23.88 -12.47 28.83
CA GLY A 90 24.52 -11.89 30.01
C GLY A 90 25.50 -10.76 29.72
N ALA A 91 25.02 -9.52 29.76
CA ALA A 91 25.73 -8.38 30.35
C ALA A 91 24.78 -7.17 30.45
N GLU A 92 24.36 -6.90 31.68
CA GLU A 92 23.65 -5.71 32.11
C GLU A 92 24.47 -4.41 31.96
N ARG A 93 23.75 -3.31 31.69
CA ARG A 93 23.99 -1.90 32.12
C ARG A 93 25.25 -1.16 31.61
N LYS A 94 25.06 -0.05 30.89
CA LYS A 94 24.97 1.33 31.46
C LYS A 94 24.72 2.41 30.38
N PRO A 95 24.19 3.60 30.75
CA PRO A 95 23.65 4.63 29.85
C PRO A 95 24.61 5.81 29.62
N ARG A 96 24.18 6.79 28.78
CA ARG A 96 24.78 8.11 28.40
C ARG A 96 25.40 8.11 26.99
N ALA A 97 25.32 9.17 26.19
CA ALA A 97 24.73 10.50 26.34
C ALA A 97 24.55 11.11 24.93
N ASP A 98 23.69 12.12 24.89
CA ASP A 98 23.46 13.10 23.84
C ASP A 98 24.71 13.53 23.04
N LYS A 99 24.56 13.61 21.71
CA LYS A 99 25.11 14.69 20.86
C LYS A 99 24.55 14.59 19.41
N PRO A 100 24.56 15.70 18.64
CA PRO A 100 23.34 16.24 18.07
C PRO A 100 23.23 16.00 16.56
N THR A 101 21.98 15.92 16.13
CA THR A 101 21.53 16.01 14.74
C THR A 101 22.04 17.28 14.08
N THR A 102 22.85 17.13 13.02
CA THR A 102 23.03 18.17 12.00
C THR A 102 22.62 17.57 10.65
N LYS A 103 21.31 17.52 10.40
CA LYS A 103 20.77 17.32 9.04
C LYS A 103 20.57 18.69 8.41
N ALA A 104 21.35 18.98 7.38
CA ALA A 104 21.05 20.07 6.46
C ALA A 104 19.69 19.79 5.78
N PRO A 105 18.69 20.67 5.90
CA PRO A 105 17.43 20.50 5.20
C PRO A 105 17.64 20.86 3.73
N ARG A 106 17.52 19.84 2.86
CA ARG A 106 17.43 20.04 1.42
C ARG A 106 16.02 20.54 1.13
N ALA A 107 15.92 21.76 0.61
CA ALA A 107 14.68 22.48 0.34
C ALA A 107 13.65 21.61 -0.43
N PRO A 108 12.41 21.44 0.07
CA PRO A 108 11.30 20.97 -0.73
C PRO A 108 10.98 22.05 -1.78
N ARG A 109 11.00 21.64 -3.05
CA ARG A 109 10.52 22.46 -4.17
C ARG A 109 9.02 22.65 -3.99
N GLU A 110 8.62 23.85 -3.55
CA GLU A 110 7.23 24.28 -3.43
C GLU A 110 6.57 24.32 -4.82
N GLU A 111 5.81 23.30 -5.18
CA GLU A 111 4.68 23.50 -6.09
C GLU A 111 3.55 24.08 -5.25
N LYS A 112 3.42 25.41 -5.38
CA LYS A 112 2.43 26.24 -4.69
C LYS A 112 1.03 25.89 -5.19
N HIS A 113 0.44 24.83 -4.66
CA HIS A 113 -1.00 24.63 -4.70
C HIS A 113 -1.62 25.57 -3.67
N THR A 114 -2.22 26.66 -4.12
CA THR A 114 -2.96 27.57 -3.23
C THR A 114 -4.22 26.82 -2.75
N PRO A 115 -4.34 26.53 -1.45
CA PRO A 115 -5.53 25.89 -0.91
C PRO A 115 -6.74 26.80 -1.12
N VAL A 116 -7.87 26.22 -1.50
CA VAL A 116 -9.14 26.96 -1.60
C VAL A 116 -9.54 27.35 -0.18
N SER A 117 -9.27 28.60 0.18
CA SER A 117 -9.49 29.08 1.54
C SER A 117 -10.96 29.48 1.77
N ASP A 118 -11.71 29.75 0.70
CA ASP A 118 -13.05 30.33 0.80
C ASP A 118 -14.10 29.56 0.02
N ILE A 119 -15.02 28.93 0.76
CA ILE A 119 -16.18 28.15 0.27
C ILE A 119 -17.12 29.02 -0.59
N SER A 120 -17.13 30.34 -0.38
CA SER A 120 -17.99 31.30 -1.08
C SER A 120 -17.58 31.59 -2.53
N VAL A 121 -16.36 31.22 -2.93
CA VAL A 121 -15.86 31.42 -4.32
C VAL A 121 -16.17 30.21 -5.21
N LEU A 122 -16.50 29.06 -4.60
CA LEU A 122 -16.80 27.84 -5.32
C LEU A 122 -18.19 27.93 -5.97
N THR A 123 -18.26 27.56 -7.25
CA THR A 123 -19.53 27.45 -7.98
C THR A 123 -19.84 25.98 -8.25
N VAL A 124 -21.12 25.60 -8.16
CA VAL A 124 -21.58 24.27 -8.55
C VAL A 124 -21.26 24.03 -10.03
N GLY A 125 -20.63 22.90 -10.33
CA GLY A 125 -20.14 22.54 -11.67
C GLY A 125 -18.69 22.94 -11.97
N GLN A 126 -18.01 23.61 -11.04
CA GLN A 126 -16.60 23.97 -11.22
C GLN A 126 -15.68 22.74 -11.12
N SER A 127 -14.74 22.63 -12.06
CA SER A 127 -13.65 21.66 -12.02
C SER A 127 -12.56 22.15 -11.06
N LEU A 128 -12.22 21.32 -10.07
CA LEU A 128 -11.18 21.58 -9.08
C LEU A 128 -10.44 20.29 -8.75
N LYS A 129 -9.35 20.38 -7.99
CA LYS A 129 -8.59 19.22 -7.55
C LYS A 129 -8.84 18.93 -6.07
N VAL A 130 -9.02 17.67 -5.74
CA VAL A 130 -9.20 17.17 -4.37
C VAL A 130 -7.92 16.50 -3.93
N LYS A 131 -7.36 16.95 -2.80
CA LYS A 131 -6.18 16.34 -2.19
C LYS A 131 -6.58 15.08 -1.41
N ALA A 132 -6.35 13.92 -2.02
CA ALA A 132 -6.54 12.61 -1.40
C ALA A 132 -5.18 12.01 -1.00
N GLY A 133 -4.78 12.23 0.25
CA GLY A 133 -3.45 11.83 0.74
C GLY A 133 -2.33 12.68 0.12
N ASN A 134 -1.42 12.04 -0.62
CA ASN A 134 -0.30 12.72 -1.29
C ASN A 134 -0.57 13.02 -2.78
N ASN A 135 -1.76 12.68 -3.28
CA ASN A 135 -2.12 12.90 -4.69
C ASN A 135 -3.31 13.89 -4.77
N ALA A 136 -3.28 14.76 -5.78
CA ALA A 136 -4.40 15.61 -6.15
C ALA A 136 -5.17 14.96 -7.30
N MET A 137 -6.50 14.87 -7.18
CA MET A 137 -7.38 14.25 -8.17
C MET A 137 -8.41 15.25 -8.71
N ASP A 138 -8.64 15.27 -10.01
CA ASP A 138 -9.63 16.16 -10.63
C ASP A 138 -11.06 15.75 -10.24
N ALA A 139 -11.88 16.76 -9.93
CA ALA A 139 -13.24 16.62 -9.44
C ALA A 139 -14.11 17.80 -9.89
N THR A 140 -15.42 17.60 -9.90
CA THR A 140 -16.43 18.62 -10.13
C THR A 140 -17.27 18.85 -8.87
N VAL A 141 -17.60 20.11 -8.58
CA VAL A 141 -18.47 20.45 -7.44
C VAL A 141 -19.92 20.12 -7.78
N LEU A 142 -20.60 19.32 -6.94
CA LEU A 142 -22.03 19.06 -7.07
C LEU A 142 -22.86 19.96 -6.17
N GLU A 143 -22.51 20.03 -4.88
CA GLU A 143 -23.29 20.79 -3.90
C GLU A 143 -22.35 21.43 -2.88
N ILE A 144 -22.65 22.67 -2.48
CA ILE A 144 -21.89 23.39 -1.47
C ILE A 144 -22.77 23.47 -0.22
N THR A 145 -22.35 22.83 0.86
CA THR A 145 -23.04 22.88 2.15
C THR A 145 -22.18 23.62 3.18
N LYS A 146 -22.80 24.05 4.29
CA LYS A 146 -22.11 24.81 5.35
C LYS A 146 -20.98 24.01 6.02
N ASP A 147 -21.13 22.69 6.10
CA ASP A 147 -20.20 21.79 6.79
C ASP A 147 -19.17 21.14 5.83
N GLY A 148 -19.32 21.34 4.52
CA GLY A 148 -18.40 20.80 3.51
C GLY A 148 -18.91 20.89 2.07
N VAL A 149 -18.04 20.57 1.12
CA VAL A 149 -18.35 20.59 -0.32
C VAL A 149 -18.52 19.16 -0.81
N ARG A 150 -19.67 18.84 -1.42
CA ARG A 150 -19.90 17.58 -2.10
C ARG A 150 -19.31 17.67 -3.51
N VAL A 151 -18.30 16.86 -3.76
CA VAL A 151 -17.55 16.81 -5.02
C VAL A 151 -17.65 15.43 -5.65
N GLN A 152 -17.77 15.37 -6.97
CA GLN A 152 -17.70 14.16 -7.76
C GLN A 152 -16.33 14.08 -8.43
N LEU A 153 -15.54 13.06 -8.12
CA LEU A 153 -14.28 12.81 -8.81
C LEU A 153 -14.56 12.35 -10.25
N ASN A 154 -13.59 12.54 -11.15
CA ASN A 154 -13.67 12.01 -12.52
C ASN A 154 -13.81 10.47 -12.58
N SER A 155 -13.51 9.78 -11.47
CA SER A 155 -13.75 8.34 -11.31
C SER A 155 -15.21 7.97 -11.05
N GLY A 156 -16.13 8.95 -11.02
CA GLY A 156 -17.55 8.76 -10.70
C GLY A 156 -17.86 8.67 -9.21
N MET A 157 -16.87 8.77 -8.33
CA MET A 157 -17.02 8.68 -6.87
C MET A 157 -17.39 10.05 -6.28
N SER A 158 -18.39 10.10 -5.41
CA SER A 158 -18.81 11.33 -4.72
C SER A 158 -18.32 11.36 -3.26
N LEU A 159 -17.75 12.48 -2.82
CA LEU A 159 -17.18 12.68 -1.48
C LEU A 159 -17.62 14.02 -0.91
N ILE A 160 -17.77 14.10 0.41
CA ILE A 160 -17.93 15.36 1.13
C ILE A 160 -16.56 15.75 1.66
N VAL A 161 -16.02 16.86 1.16
CA VAL A 161 -14.65 17.29 1.39
C VAL A 161 -14.67 18.69 2.02
N ARG A 162 -13.86 18.91 3.05
CA ARG A 162 -13.67 20.25 3.65
C ARG A 162 -12.82 21.11 2.72
N ALA A 163 -13.02 22.42 2.77
CA ALA A 163 -12.31 23.38 1.91
C ALA A 163 -10.77 23.23 1.95
N GLU A 164 -10.21 22.89 3.11
CA GLU A 164 -8.77 22.65 3.31
C GLU A 164 -8.15 21.59 2.40
N HIS A 165 -8.96 20.67 1.87
CA HIS A 165 -8.51 19.59 1.00
C HIS A 165 -8.86 19.85 -0.47
N LEU A 166 -9.41 21.02 -0.79
CA LEU A 166 -9.65 21.47 -2.14
C LEU A 166 -8.47 22.35 -2.58
N VAL A 167 -7.95 22.05 -3.76
CA VAL A 167 -6.85 22.77 -4.40
C VAL A 167 -7.27 23.11 -5.83
N PHE A 168 -6.81 24.27 -6.32
CA PHE A 168 -6.94 24.64 -7.74
C PHE A 168 -5.91 23.90 -8.60
#